data_AF-A0A6P0ITB0-F1
#
_entry.id   AF-A0A6P0ITB0-F1
#
_cell.length_a   1.000
_cell.length_b   1.000
_cell.length_c   1.000
_cell.angle_alpha   90.00
_cell.angle_beta   90.00
_cell.angle_gamma   90.00
#
_symmetry.space_group_name_H-M   'P 1'
#
loop_
_entity.id
_entity.type
_entity.pdbx_description
1 polymer ?
#
loop_
_entity_poly.entity_id
_entity_poly.type
_entity_poly.pdbx_seq_one_letter_code
_entity_poly.pdbx_strand_id
1 'polypeptide(L)'
;MQLGYVYKLKPSRQQEVTMNKWLDMLRSQYNYLLRDRNDSYDQAKAPRLGSYCDLRSGGEACPLTCSVSKNYSVGYPWKNSQRNPRRSAYEAQSSSLPTLKKQRPWYKAIHSTVLQQTLRQLDVAFSKFFCMRNWIPET
;
A
#
# COMPACT_ATOMS: atom_id res chain seq x y z
N MET A 1 -16.02 28.92 26.29
CA MET A 1 -16.93 27.91 25.71
C MET A 1 -16.70 27.89 24.21
N GLN A 2 -16.20 26.79 23.64
CA GLN A 2 -16.04 26.67 22.18
C GLN A 2 -17.34 26.13 21.56
N LEU A 3 -17.86 26.81 20.55
CA LEU A 3 -19.05 26.39 19.79
C LEU A 3 -18.62 25.40 18.70
N GLY A 4 -19.21 24.21 18.71
CA GLY A 4 -19.05 23.20 17.65
C GLY A 4 -20.23 23.26 16.68
N TYR A 5 -19.95 23.29 15.38
CA TYR A 5 -20.96 23.28 14.33
C TYR A 5 -20.99 21.92 13.63
N VAL A 6 -22.19 21.42 13.36
CA VAL A 6 -22.40 20.19 12.58
C VAL A 6 -22.99 20.58 11.24
N TYR A 7 -22.25 20.33 10.16
CA TYR A 7 -22.68 20.62 8.80
C TYR A 7 -23.02 19.35 8.04
N LYS A 8 -24.12 19.38 7.28
CA LYS A 8 -24.46 18.34 6.30
C LYS A 8 -23.88 18.73 4.94
N LEU A 9 -23.03 17.87 4.38
CA LEU A 9 -22.52 18.07 3.02
C LEU A 9 -23.64 17.78 2.01
N LYS A 10 -23.95 18.75 1.15
CA LYS A 10 -24.88 18.61 0.02
C LYS A 10 -24.15 19.00 -1.27
N PRO A 11 -23.41 18.07 -1.90
CA PRO A 11 -22.66 18.38 -3.10
C PRO A 11 -23.58 18.65 -4.29
N SER A 12 -23.16 19.53 -5.19
CA SER A 12 -23.78 19.72 -6.50
C SER A 12 -23.50 18.52 -7.41
N ARG A 13 -24.26 18.37 -8.49
CA ARG A 13 -24.06 17.29 -9.47
C ARG A 13 -22.64 17.26 -10.05
N GLN A 14 -22.03 18.43 -10.28
CA GLN A 14 -20.65 18.53 -10.76
C GLN A 14 -19.62 18.10 -9.69
N GLN A 15 -19.88 18.47 -8.43
CA GLN A 15 -19.04 18.06 -7.30
C GLN A 15 -19.12 16.54 -7.09
N GLU A 16 -20.31 15.96 -7.18
CA GLU A 16 -20.52 14.51 -7.05
C GLU A 16 -19.72 13.73 -8.09
N VAL A 17 -19.79 14.13 -9.37
CA VAL A 17 -19.01 13.51 -10.45
C VAL A 17 -17.51 13.58 -10.16
N THR A 18 -17.04 14.73 -9.65
CA THR A 18 -15.63 14.91 -9.28
C THR A 18 -15.23 14.00 -8.11
N MET A 19 -16.08 13.92 -7.08
CA MET A 19 -15.85 13.07 -5.91
C MET A 19 -15.83 11.59 -6.29
N ASN A 20 -16.75 11.13 -7.15
CA ASN A 20 -16.79 9.76 -7.65
C ASN A 20 -15.52 9.43 -8.44
N LYS A 21 -15.09 10.33 -9.33
CA LYS A 21 -13.82 10.18 -10.05
C LYS A 21 -12.63 10.05 -9.10
N TRP A 22 -12.58 10.86 -8.03
CA TRP A 22 -11.53 10.75 -7.01
C TRP A 22 -11.62 9.43 -6.25
N LEU A 23 -12.81 8.98 -5.87
CA LEU A 23 -13.02 7.69 -5.21
C LEU A 23 -12.51 6.53 -6.05
N ASP A 24 -12.80 6.50 -7.36
CA ASP A 24 -12.32 5.46 -8.26
C ASP A 24 -10.79 5.43 -8.35
N MET A 25 -10.16 6.62 -8.45
CA MET A 25 -8.70 6.73 -8.42
C MET A 25 -8.12 6.23 -7.10
N LEU A 26 -8.69 6.62 -5.96
CA LEU A 26 -8.24 6.17 -4.63
C LEU A 26 -8.40 4.65 -4.45
N ARG A 27 -9.49 4.06 -4.96
CA ARG A 27 -9.68 2.60 -4.98
C ARG A 27 -8.61 1.90 -5.80
N SER A 28 -8.31 2.43 -7.00
CA SER A 28 -7.26 1.87 -7.84
C SER A 28 -5.88 1.94 -7.19
N GLN A 29 -5.60 3.05 -6.50
CA GLN A 29 -4.37 3.25 -5.73
C GLN A 29 -4.30 2.25 -4.56
N TYR A 30 -5.37 2.09 -3.80
CA TYR A 30 -5.45 1.13 -2.70
C TYR A 30 -5.17 -0.29 -3.17
N ASN A 31 -5.83 -0.73 -4.25
CA ASN A 31 -5.64 -2.07 -4.81
C ASN A 31 -4.21 -2.29 -5.33
N TYR A 32 -3.61 -1.28 -5.95
CA TYR A 32 -2.22 -1.33 -6.38
C TYR A 32 -1.26 -1.54 -5.19
N LEU A 33 -1.43 -0.74 -4.13
CA LEU A 33 -0.61 -0.82 -2.92
C LEU A 33 -0.83 -2.12 -2.14
N LEU A 34 -2.07 -2.62 -2.11
CA LEU A 34 -2.41 -3.91 -1.52
C LEU A 34 -1.71 -5.05 -2.25
N ARG A 35 -1.73 -5.02 -3.59
CA ARG A 35 -1.06 -6.02 -4.42
C ARG A 35 0.45 -6.02 -4.18
N ASP A 36 1.07 -4.84 -4.15
CA ASP A 36 2.50 -4.68 -3.85
C ASP A 36 2.89 -5.30 -2.49
N ARG A 37 2.07 -5.11 -1.45
CA ARG A 37 2.29 -5.74 -0.13
C ARG A 37 2.10 -7.25 -0.17
N ASN A 38 1.08 -7.75 -0.86
CA ASN A 38 0.82 -9.18 -0.99
C ASN A 38 1.95 -9.89 -1.75
N ASP A 39 2.35 -9.34 -2.90
CA ASP A 39 3.46 -9.87 -3.69
C ASP A 39 4.75 -9.94 -2.86
N SER A 40 4.99 -8.91 -2.04
CA SER A 40 6.14 -8.87 -1.14
C SER A 40 6.05 -9.88 0.02
N TYR A 41 4.86 -10.06 0.60
CA TYR A 41 4.61 -11.07 1.62
C TYR A 41 4.82 -12.49 1.08
N ASP A 42 4.28 -12.78 -0.11
CA ASP A 42 4.41 -14.08 -0.77
C ASP A 42 5.87 -14.39 -1.10
N GLN A 43 6.61 -13.40 -1.65
CA GLN A 43 8.04 -13.53 -1.93
C GLN A 43 8.88 -13.75 -0.66
N ALA A 44 8.51 -13.11 0.46
CA ALA A 44 9.20 -13.31 1.73
C ALA A 44 8.92 -14.71 2.34
N LYS A 45 7.69 -15.23 2.16
CA LYS A 45 7.28 -16.55 2.64
C LYS A 45 7.89 -17.68 1.80
N ALA A 46 7.84 -17.55 0.48
CA ALA A 46 8.41 -18.48 -0.48
C ALA A 46 9.02 -17.66 -1.63
N PRO A 47 10.36 -17.48 -1.67
CA PRO A 47 11.01 -16.83 -2.80
C PRO A 47 10.59 -17.54 -4.08
N ARG A 48 10.25 -16.78 -5.14
CA ARG A 48 9.90 -17.38 -6.42
C ARG A 48 11.11 -18.15 -6.96
N LEU A 49 11.04 -19.47 -6.83
CA LEU A 49 12.03 -20.44 -7.30
C LEU A 49 11.43 -21.10 -8.55
N GLY A 50 11.74 -20.56 -9.72
CA GLY A 50 11.23 -21.01 -11.03
C GLY A 50 11.87 -20.19 -12.14
N SER A 51 11.61 -20.53 -13.41
CA SER A 51 12.25 -19.82 -14.54
C SER A 51 11.83 -18.36 -14.67
N TYR A 52 10.65 -17.98 -14.15
CA TYR A 52 10.08 -16.64 -14.30
C TYR A 52 9.64 -16.06 -12.95
N CYS A 53 9.90 -14.78 -12.72
CA CYS A 53 9.49 -14.10 -11.49
C CYS A 53 8.23 -13.25 -11.62
N ASP A 54 7.72 -13.01 -12.82
CA ASP A 54 6.37 -12.53 -13.04
C ASP A 54 5.74 -13.25 -14.24
N LEU A 55 4.68 -14.02 -13.95
CA LEU A 55 3.96 -14.81 -14.94
C LEU A 55 3.24 -13.95 -15.99
N ARG A 56 3.01 -12.65 -15.71
CA ARG A 56 2.38 -11.74 -16.68
C ARG A 56 3.36 -11.14 -17.67
N SER A 57 4.56 -10.78 -17.22
CA SER A 57 5.59 -10.18 -18.07
C SER A 57 6.54 -11.20 -18.69
N GLY A 58 6.55 -12.44 -18.19
CA GLY A 58 7.50 -13.47 -18.62
C GLY A 58 8.95 -13.12 -18.25
N GLY A 59 9.16 -12.23 -17.29
CA GLY A 59 10.49 -11.85 -16.83
C GLY A 59 11.19 -13.01 -16.15
N GLU A 60 12.39 -13.35 -16.61
CA GLU A 60 13.19 -14.43 -16.03
C GLU A 60 13.50 -14.15 -14.56
N ALA A 61 13.55 -15.22 -13.76
CA ALA A 61 13.86 -15.13 -12.34
C ALA A 61 15.34 -14.80 -12.11
N CYS A 62 15.71 -13.52 -12.18
CA CYS A 62 17.06 -13.06 -11.92
C CYS A 62 17.15 -12.24 -10.62
N PRO A 63 18.30 -12.30 -9.89
CA PRO A 63 18.48 -11.57 -8.62
C PRO A 63 18.29 -10.04 -8.70
N LEU A 64 18.37 -9.47 -9.90
CA LEU A 64 18.22 -8.02 -10.14
C LEU A 64 16.77 -7.59 -10.32
N THR A 65 15.91 -8.47 -10.88
CA THR A 65 14.50 -8.16 -11.17
C THR A 65 13.56 -8.78 -10.14
N CYS A 66 14.02 -9.82 -9.45
CA CYS A 66 13.20 -10.64 -8.60
C CYS A 66 13.79 -10.64 -7.20
N SER A 67 12.91 -10.65 -6.21
CA SER A 67 13.25 -10.59 -4.79
C SER A 67 13.80 -11.94 -4.30
N VAL A 68 14.95 -12.36 -4.80
CA VAL A 68 15.51 -13.70 -4.53
C VAL A 68 16.11 -13.80 -3.11
N SER A 69 16.12 -12.71 -2.33
CA SER A 69 16.65 -12.71 -0.97
C SER A 69 15.58 -12.40 0.08
N LYS A 70 15.72 -13.03 1.26
CA LYS A 70 15.00 -12.69 2.51
C LYS A 70 15.24 -11.23 2.98
N ASN A 71 16.05 -10.48 2.25
CA ASN A 71 16.42 -9.08 2.50
C ASN A 71 15.74 -8.09 1.54
N TYR A 72 14.81 -8.54 0.69
CA TYR A 72 14.02 -7.66 -0.15
C TYR A 72 13.31 -6.56 0.67
N SER A 73 13.11 -5.42 0.01
CA SER A 73 12.78 -4.09 0.58
C SER A 73 11.59 -4.07 1.53
N VAL A 74 10.72 -5.06 1.44
CA VAL A 74 9.60 -5.30 2.36
C VAL A 74 9.91 -6.59 3.11
N GLY A 75 10.82 -6.48 4.09
CA GLY A 75 11.07 -7.55 5.04
C GLY A 75 9.77 -7.92 5.77
N TYR A 76 9.75 -9.08 6.42
CA TYR A 76 8.62 -9.48 7.29
C TYR A 76 8.22 -8.27 8.15
N PRO A 77 6.96 -7.76 8.06
CA PRO A 77 6.60 -6.44 8.60
C PRO A 77 6.79 -6.26 10.11
N TRP A 78 7.16 -7.34 10.81
CA TRP A 78 7.13 -7.48 12.26
C TRP A 78 8.46 -8.00 12.84
N LYS A 79 9.62 -7.57 12.32
CA LYS A 79 10.90 -7.81 13.01
C LYS A 79 11.20 -6.70 14.02
N ASN A 80 11.18 -7.04 15.31
CA ASN A 80 11.53 -6.15 16.44
C ASN A 80 13.05 -5.92 16.57
N SER A 81 13.78 -5.79 15.47
CA SER A 81 15.24 -5.61 15.53
C SER A 81 15.58 -4.14 15.75
N GLN A 82 16.03 -3.81 16.96
CA GLN A 82 16.44 -2.45 17.36
C GLN A 82 17.71 -1.96 16.64
N ARG A 83 18.54 -2.85 16.08
CA ARG A 83 19.87 -2.48 15.52
C ARG A 83 19.86 -2.02 14.06
N ASN A 84 18.76 -2.18 13.33
CA ASN A 84 18.58 -1.60 11.98
C ASN A 84 17.09 -1.71 11.59
N PRO A 85 16.22 -0.76 12.00
CA PRO A 85 14.81 -0.81 11.66
C PRO A 85 14.69 -0.67 10.15
N ARG A 86 14.35 -1.78 9.46
CA ARG A 86 14.00 -1.74 8.04
C ARG A 86 12.82 -0.79 7.88
N ARG A 87 12.78 -0.08 6.75
CA ARG A 87 11.64 0.81 6.44
C ARG A 87 10.34 0.03 6.55
N SER A 88 9.35 0.62 7.20
CA SER A 88 8.01 0.06 7.23
C SER A 88 7.40 0.00 5.82
N ALA A 89 6.41 -0.86 5.61
CA ALA A 89 5.67 -0.90 4.34
C ALA A 89 5.08 0.47 3.98
N TYR A 90 4.63 1.23 4.99
CA TYR A 90 4.17 2.60 4.81
C TYR A 90 5.29 3.55 4.34
N GLU A 91 6.48 3.52 4.96
CA GLU A 91 7.62 4.36 4.57
C GLU A 91 8.10 4.05 3.14
N ALA A 92 8.17 2.77 2.79
CA ALA A 92 8.51 2.34 1.43
C ALA A 92 7.49 2.88 0.41
N GLN A 93 6.19 2.69 0.65
CA GLN A 93 5.14 3.11 -0.28
C GLN A 93 4.90 4.62 -0.32
N SER A 94 5.11 5.32 0.80
CA SER A 94 5.01 6.79 0.83
C SER A 94 6.15 7.45 0.05
N SER A 95 7.34 6.86 0.03
CA SER A 95 8.48 7.34 -0.76
C SER A 95 8.26 7.24 -2.27
N SER A 96 7.37 6.35 -2.73
CA SER A 96 7.07 6.17 -4.16
C SER A 96 5.96 7.09 -4.67
N LEU A 97 5.20 7.76 -3.78
CA LEU A 97 4.14 8.70 -4.15
C LEU A 97 4.60 9.83 -5.11
N PRO A 98 5.76 10.49 -4.92
CA PRO A 98 6.21 11.51 -5.85
C PRO A 98 6.45 10.96 -7.25
N THR A 99 7.05 9.77 -7.36
CA THR A 99 7.27 9.07 -8.64
C THR A 99 5.94 8.71 -9.30
N LEU A 100 4.98 8.22 -8.51
CA LEU A 100 3.64 7.91 -8.99
C LEU A 100 2.92 9.13 -9.56
N LYS A 101 3.03 10.30 -8.89
CA LYS A 101 2.47 11.57 -9.41
C LYS A 101 3.16 12.07 -10.69
N LYS A 102 4.43 11.72 -10.91
CA LYS A 102 5.14 12.01 -12.17
C LYS A 102 4.64 11.10 -13.29
N GLN A 103 4.52 9.80 -13.03
CA GLN A 103 4.07 8.81 -14.00
C GLN A 103 2.58 8.93 -14.35
N ARG A 104 1.76 9.36 -13.40
CA ARG A 104 0.30 9.44 -13.51
C ARG A 104 -0.19 10.85 -13.15
N PRO A 105 -0.10 11.82 -14.08
CA PRO A 105 -0.38 13.22 -13.78
C PRO A 105 -1.80 13.50 -13.26
N TRP A 106 -2.79 12.65 -13.58
CA TRP A 106 -4.17 12.81 -13.11
C TRP A 106 -4.30 12.72 -11.58
N TYR A 107 -3.36 12.09 -10.87
CA TYR A 107 -3.32 12.09 -9.41
C TYR A 107 -2.95 13.44 -8.80
N LYS A 108 -2.45 14.40 -9.60
CA LYS A 108 -2.23 15.78 -9.13
C LYS A 108 -3.53 16.50 -8.80
N ALA A 109 -4.65 16.06 -9.39
CA ALA A 109 -5.98 16.60 -9.08
C ALA A 109 -6.45 16.25 -7.65
N ILE A 110 -5.90 15.19 -7.04
CA ILE A 110 -6.23 14.79 -5.67
C ILE A 110 -5.23 15.45 -4.71
N HIS A 111 -5.74 15.97 -3.60
CA HIS A 111 -4.92 16.54 -2.54
C HIS A 111 -3.96 15.49 -1.94
N SER A 112 -2.72 15.91 -1.64
CA SER A 112 -1.66 15.02 -1.14
C SER A 112 -2.04 14.29 0.15
N THR A 113 -2.75 14.96 1.06
CA THR A 113 -3.16 14.36 2.34
C THR A 113 -4.12 13.20 2.15
N VAL A 114 -5.00 13.25 1.14
CA VAL A 114 -5.95 12.17 0.85
C VAL A 114 -5.21 10.92 0.37
N LEU A 115 -4.20 11.09 -0.49
CA LEU A 115 -3.33 9.99 -0.92
C LEU A 115 -2.55 9.39 0.25
N GLN A 116 -1.99 10.22 1.12
CA GLN A 116 -1.32 9.74 2.33
C GLN A 116 -2.29 9.03 3.28
N GLN A 117 -3.54 9.49 3.38
CA GLN A 117 -4.56 8.86 4.22
C GLN A 117 -4.90 7.46 3.71
N THR A 118 -4.97 7.24 2.39
CA THR A 118 -5.19 5.88 1.84
C THR A 118 -4.07 4.91 2.22
N LEU A 119 -2.81 5.36 2.24
CA LEU A 119 -1.69 4.55 2.72
C LEU A 119 -1.85 4.17 4.19
N ARG A 120 -2.26 5.13 5.04
CA ARG A 120 -2.51 4.88 6.47
C ARG A 120 -3.68 3.92 6.69
N GLN A 121 -4.76 4.03 5.92
CA GLN A 121 -5.90 3.12 6.01
C GLN A 121 -5.49 1.68 5.67
N LEU A 122 -4.68 1.50 4.62
CA LEU A 122 -4.12 0.20 4.27
C LEU A 122 -3.26 -0.35 5.41
N ASP A 123 -2.43 0.50 6.02
CA ASP A 123 -1.55 0.11 7.11
C ASP A 123 -2.29 -0.34 8.37
N VAL A 124 -3.34 0.39 8.74
CA VAL A 124 -4.24 0.02 9.83
C VAL A 124 -4.96 -1.30 9.53
N ALA A 125 -5.44 -1.49 8.29
CA ALA A 125 -6.11 -2.73 7.90
C ALA A 125 -5.17 -3.94 8.00
N PHE A 126 -3.93 -3.81 7.52
CA PHE A 126 -2.90 -4.85 7.65
C PHE A 126 -2.53 -5.13 9.10
N SER A 127 -2.37 -4.09 9.92
CA SER A 127 -2.07 -4.22 11.35
C SER A 127 -3.19 -4.97 12.08
N LYS A 128 -4.46 -4.65 11.78
CA LYS A 128 -5.61 -5.36 12.33
C LYS A 128 -5.66 -6.82 11.90
N PHE A 129 -5.45 -7.10 10.60
CA PHE A 129 -5.46 -8.47 10.07
C PHE A 129 -4.44 -9.38 10.79
N PHE A 130 -3.21 -8.92 10.97
CA PHE A 130 -2.17 -9.70 11.63
C PHE A 130 -2.30 -9.72 13.16
N CYS A 131 -2.73 -8.62 13.79
CA CYS A 131 -3.02 -8.60 15.22
C CYS A 131 -4.12 -9.61 15.59
N MET A 132 -5.18 -9.68 14.78
CA MET A 132 -6.26 -10.66 14.97
C MET A 132 -5.78 -12.10 14.81
N ARG A 133 -4.78 -12.37 13.96
CA ARG A 133 -4.23 -13.72 13.79
C ARG A 133 -3.45 -14.22 15.02
N ASN A 134 -2.89 -13.32 15.83
CA ASN A 134 -2.20 -13.68 17.07
C ASN A 134 -3.17 -14.06 18.22
N TRP A 135 -4.48 -13.84 18.05
CA TRP A 135 -5.50 -14.15 19.06
C TRP A 135 -6.18 -15.52 18.87
N ILE A 136 -5.98 -16.17 17.74
CA ILE A 136 -6.49 -17.53 17.50
C ILE A 136 -5.40 -18.48 18.00
N PRO A 137 -5.60 -19.21 19.11
CA PRO A 137 -4.64 -20.23 19.54
C PRO A 137 -4.54 -21.27 18.42
N GLU A 138 -3.31 -21.59 18.01
CA GLU A 138 -3.04 -22.69 17.10
C GLU A 138 -3.55 -23.97 17.76
N THR A 139 -4.60 -24.57 17.19
CA THR A 139 -5.14 -25.89 17.57
C THR A 139 -4.26 -27.01 17.06
#